data_AF-A0AAW7WEC4-F1
#
_entry.id   AF-A0AAW7WEC4-F1
#
_cell.length_a   1.000
_cell.length_b   1.000
_cell.length_c   1.000
_cell.angle_alpha   90.00
_cell.angle_beta   90.00
_cell.angle_gamma   90.00
#
_symmetry.space_group_name_H-M   'P 1'
#
loop_
_entity.id
_entity.type
_entity.pdbx_description
1 polymer ?
#
loop_
_entity_poly.entity_id
_entity_poly.type
_entity_poly.pdbx_seq_one_letter_code
_entity_poly.pdbx_strand_id
1 'polypeptide(L)'
;MVLSAGATQLPQKTDTPSDHAAHGETSSRAHLATGNEGGRYELTPERRALLNTIRFAEGTWKDGEDKGYQITYGGGQFQDLSRHPERVIVKRYTSAAAGAYQFLPKTWKGVAKELKLTSFEPRHQDQAALHLVERRGALKEIDRQGLTKNAMAKLAPEWASFPTWTGRSAYGQPVKSHQELASFYSSNLRQLRNQLGA
;
A
#
# COMPACT_ATOMS: atom_id res chain seq x y z
N MET A 1 -73.65 6.91 6.18
CA MET A 1 -73.72 5.50 6.63
C MET A 1 -73.50 4.62 5.41
N VAL A 2 -72.31 4.00 5.27
CA VAL A 2 -72.04 2.55 5.53
C VAL A 2 -72.62 1.69 4.39
N LEU A 3 -71.94 0.80 3.66
CA LEU A 3 -70.57 0.24 3.53
C LEU A 3 -70.54 -0.60 2.22
N SER A 4 -69.33 -0.83 1.67
CA SER A 4 -68.75 -2.06 1.04
C SER A 4 -69.57 -2.88 0.00
N ALA A 5 -69.01 -3.56 -1.01
CA ALA A 5 -67.67 -4.09 -1.30
C ALA A 5 -67.54 -4.36 -2.82
N GLY A 6 -66.31 -4.46 -3.32
CA GLY A 6 -66.04 -5.00 -4.67
C GLY A 6 -64.55 -5.21 -4.89
N ALA A 7 -64.10 -6.46 -4.85
CA ALA A 7 -62.75 -6.88 -5.17
C ALA A 7 -62.50 -6.83 -6.68
N THR A 8 -61.32 -6.41 -7.14
CA THR A 8 -60.80 -6.76 -8.47
C THR A 8 -59.27 -6.79 -8.47
N GLN A 9 -58.78 -7.87 -9.08
CA GLN A 9 -57.41 -8.29 -9.39
C GLN A 9 -56.47 -7.17 -9.87
N LEU A 10 -55.22 -7.18 -9.38
CA LEU A 10 -54.10 -6.39 -9.89
C LEU A 10 -53.53 -6.98 -11.20
N PRO A 11 -53.20 -6.17 -12.22
CA PRO A 11 -52.34 -6.60 -13.31
C PRO A 11 -50.86 -6.32 -13.00
N GLN A 12 -50.01 -7.25 -13.44
CA GLN A 12 -48.56 -7.23 -13.33
C GLN A 12 -47.96 -6.05 -14.11
N LYS A 13 -47.01 -5.33 -13.49
CA LYS A 13 -46.05 -4.48 -14.18
C LYS A 13 -44.70 -5.21 -14.23
N THR A 14 -44.18 -5.29 -15.44
CA THR A 14 -42.84 -5.73 -15.78
C THR A 14 -41.82 -4.71 -15.28
N ASP A 15 -41.01 -5.08 -14.28
CA ASP A 15 -39.82 -4.32 -13.91
C ASP A 15 -38.57 -5.00 -14.48
N THR A 16 -37.90 -4.24 -15.34
CA THR A 16 -36.59 -4.50 -15.90
C THR A 16 -35.54 -4.59 -14.78
N PRO A 17 -34.68 -5.62 -14.72
CA PRO A 17 -33.59 -5.62 -13.76
C PRO A 17 -32.51 -4.63 -14.23
N SER A 18 -32.25 -3.61 -13.40
CA SER A 18 -31.07 -2.75 -13.52
C SER A 18 -29.83 -3.54 -13.12
N ASP A 19 -28.97 -3.81 -14.10
CA ASP A 19 -27.60 -4.28 -13.91
C ASP A 19 -26.75 -3.17 -13.27
N HIS A 20 -26.59 -3.23 -11.95
CA HIS A 20 -25.56 -2.47 -11.24
C HIS A 20 -24.84 -3.38 -10.23
N ALA A 21 -24.02 -4.29 -10.74
CA ALA A 21 -23.00 -4.97 -9.94
C ALA A 21 -21.90 -5.60 -10.81
N ALA A 22 -20.95 -4.80 -11.34
CA ALA A 22 -19.68 -5.34 -11.87
C ALA A 22 -18.59 -4.29 -12.18
N HIS A 23 -18.37 -3.26 -11.36
CA HIS A 23 -17.20 -2.39 -11.52
C HIS A 23 -16.55 -2.07 -10.18
N GLY A 24 -15.62 -2.92 -9.74
CA GLY A 24 -14.87 -2.66 -8.50
C GLY A 24 -13.58 -3.46 -8.34
N GLU A 25 -13.50 -4.70 -8.83
CA GLU A 25 -12.37 -5.58 -8.47
C GLU A 25 -11.34 -5.81 -9.58
N THR A 26 -11.68 -5.59 -10.85
CA THR A 26 -10.77 -5.83 -11.99
C THR A 26 -9.85 -4.64 -12.33
N SER A 27 -10.15 -3.44 -11.81
CA SER A 27 -9.41 -2.21 -12.15
C SER A 27 -8.04 -2.10 -11.46
N SER A 28 -7.89 -2.67 -10.26
CA SER A 28 -6.68 -2.50 -9.45
C SER A 28 -5.46 -3.18 -10.08
N ARG A 29 -5.53 -4.48 -10.42
CA ARG A 29 -4.38 -5.19 -11.01
C ARG A 29 -3.95 -4.65 -12.39
N ALA A 30 -4.89 -4.16 -13.20
CA ALA A 30 -4.60 -3.63 -14.53
C ALA A 30 -3.98 -2.22 -14.51
N HIS A 31 -4.37 -1.35 -13.57
CA HIS A 31 -3.70 -0.05 -13.38
C HIS A 31 -2.33 -0.22 -12.69
N LEU A 32 -2.19 -1.19 -11.78
CA LEU A 32 -0.91 -1.48 -11.13
C LEU A 32 0.16 -1.97 -12.14
N ALA A 33 -0.27 -2.59 -13.25
CA ALA A 33 0.54 -3.14 -14.33
C ALA A 33 0.98 -2.09 -15.38
N THR A 34 0.20 -1.03 -15.61
CA THR A 34 0.43 -0.08 -16.73
C THR A 34 1.31 1.12 -16.36
N GLY A 35 1.89 1.14 -15.16
CA GLY A 35 2.98 2.05 -14.78
C GLY A 35 2.59 3.51 -14.49
N ASN A 36 1.33 3.91 -14.73
CA ASN A 36 0.90 5.30 -14.57
C ASN A 36 -0.23 5.47 -13.53
N GLU A 37 0.15 5.63 -12.26
CA GLU A 37 -0.78 6.02 -11.19
C GLU A 37 -0.96 7.55 -11.06
N GLY A 38 -0.50 8.34 -12.05
CA GLY A 38 -0.70 9.79 -12.08
C GLY A 38 0.08 10.58 -11.03
N GLY A 39 1.29 10.13 -10.67
CA GLY A 39 2.16 10.75 -9.68
C GLY A 39 3.57 11.08 -10.20
N ARG A 40 4.41 11.63 -9.31
CA ARG A 40 5.82 12.01 -9.63
C ARG A 40 6.67 10.82 -10.06
N TYR A 41 6.44 9.64 -9.47
CA TYR A 41 7.19 8.43 -9.72
C TYR A 41 6.38 7.45 -10.56
N GLU A 42 6.91 7.12 -11.73
CA GLU A 42 6.45 6.00 -12.53
C GLU A 42 6.60 4.69 -11.75
N LEU A 43 5.65 3.78 -11.92
CA LEU A 43 5.61 2.55 -11.14
C LEU A 43 6.06 1.33 -11.95
N THR A 44 7.38 1.25 -12.13
CA THR A 44 8.03 0.12 -12.81
C THR A 44 7.89 -1.18 -12.01
N PRO A 45 8.10 -2.36 -12.62
CA PRO A 45 8.12 -3.64 -11.90
C PRO A 45 9.09 -3.65 -10.72
N GLU A 46 10.26 -3.03 -10.86
CA GLU A 46 11.27 -2.93 -9.81
C GLU A 46 10.77 -2.12 -8.62
N ARG A 47 10.11 -0.99 -8.88
CA ARG A 47 9.54 -0.11 -7.86
C ARG A 47 8.34 -0.76 -7.19
N ARG A 48 7.46 -1.43 -7.94
CA ARG A 48 6.34 -2.19 -7.39
C ARG A 48 6.84 -3.33 -6.50
N ALA A 49 7.84 -4.09 -6.96
CA ALA A 49 8.47 -5.14 -6.16
C ALA A 49 9.08 -4.57 -4.88
N LEU A 50 9.72 -3.41 -4.94
CA LEU A 50 10.26 -2.72 -3.77
C LEU A 50 9.17 -2.36 -2.77
N LEU A 51 8.10 -1.70 -3.24
CA LEU A 51 6.97 -1.32 -2.40
C LEU A 51 6.34 -2.54 -1.72
N ASN A 52 6.14 -3.63 -2.47
CA ASN A 52 5.65 -4.89 -1.93
C ASN A 52 6.60 -5.48 -0.88
N THR A 53 7.91 -5.40 -1.09
CA THR A 53 8.90 -5.83 -0.08
C THR A 53 8.86 -4.96 1.18
N ILE A 54 8.65 -3.65 1.07
CA ILE A 54 8.49 -2.77 2.24
C ILE A 54 7.25 -3.17 3.02
N ARG A 55 6.12 -3.38 2.33
CA ARG A 55 4.87 -3.86 2.93
C ARG A 55 5.06 -5.21 3.64
N PHE A 56 5.82 -6.11 3.04
CA PHE A 56 6.14 -7.40 3.64
C PHE A 56 6.98 -7.24 4.91
N ALA A 57 8.00 -6.38 4.88
CA ALA A 57 8.87 -6.12 6.02
C ALA A 57 8.10 -5.49 7.19
N GLU A 58 7.19 -4.56 6.90
CA GLU A 58 6.31 -3.88 7.86
C GLU A 58 5.11 -4.73 8.32
N GLY A 59 4.91 -5.92 7.75
CA GLY A 59 3.81 -6.83 8.10
C GLY A 59 2.43 -6.40 7.58
N THR A 60 2.39 -5.51 6.59
CA THR A 60 1.17 -4.99 5.94
C THR A 60 0.92 -5.61 4.56
N TRP A 61 1.80 -6.50 4.09
CA TRP A 61 1.57 -7.30 2.89
C TRP A 61 0.39 -8.25 3.07
N LYS A 62 -0.55 -8.21 2.12
CA LYS A 62 -1.77 -9.02 2.07
C LYS A 62 -1.95 -9.62 0.68
N ASP A 63 -0.91 -10.27 0.18
CA ASP A 63 -0.91 -10.94 -1.14
C ASP A 63 -1.31 -10.02 -2.30
N GLY A 64 -0.86 -8.75 -2.20
CA GLY A 64 -1.14 -7.70 -3.17
C GLY A 64 -2.47 -6.97 -2.97
N GLU A 65 -3.30 -7.34 -1.99
CA GLU A 65 -4.56 -6.67 -1.69
C GLU A 65 -4.35 -5.28 -1.04
N ASP A 66 -5.31 -4.37 -1.26
CA ASP A 66 -5.24 -3.00 -0.77
C ASP A 66 -5.49 -2.87 0.75
N LYS A 67 -5.90 -3.95 1.42
CA LYS A 67 -6.11 -3.97 2.88
C LYS A 67 -4.90 -3.48 3.68
N GLY A 68 -3.69 -3.66 3.14
CA GLY A 68 -2.45 -3.17 3.76
C GLY A 68 -2.38 -1.66 3.93
N TYR A 69 -3.02 -0.88 3.05
CA TYR A 69 -3.02 0.58 3.09
C TYR A 69 -3.83 1.18 4.24
N GLN A 70 -4.61 0.35 4.93
CA GLN A 70 -5.51 0.73 6.01
C GLN A 70 -5.09 0.14 7.37
N ILE A 71 -3.84 -0.30 7.51
CA ILE A 71 -3.32 -0.90 8.75
C ILE A 71 -2.65 0.14 9.66
N THR A 72 -3.01 0.15 10.93
CA THR A 72 -2.33 0.87 12.01
C THR A 72 -1.32 -0.04 12.73
N TYR A 73 -0.36 0.57 13.42
CA TYR A 73 0.60 -0.13 14.26
C TYR A 73 -0.09 -1.15 15.17
N GLY A 74 0.44 -2.38 15.20
CA GLY A 74 -0.15 -3.47 15.96
C GLY A 74 -1.33 -4.16 15.29
N GLY A 75 -1.64 -3.87 14.02
CA GLY A 75 -2.55 -4.66 13.19
C GLY A 75 -4.03 -4.21 13.22
N GLY A 76 -4.35 -3.10 13.87
CA GLY A 76 -5.70 -2.51 13.78
C GLY A 76 -5.96 -1.90 12.40
N GLN A 77 -7.22 -1.66 12.05
CA GLN A 77 -7.60 -1.04 10.77
C GLN A 77 -8.16 0.38 10.96
N PHE A 78 -8.12 1.20 9.90
CA PHE A 78 -8.80 2.50 9.80
C PHE A 78 -9.43 2.66 8.41
N GLN A 79 -10.49 3.48 8.30
CA GLN A 79 -11.26 3.60 7.05
C GLN A 79 -11.09 4.96 6.36
N ASP A 80 -10.94 6.04 7.12
CA ASP A 80 -10.76 7.40 6.59
C ASP A 80 -9.37 7.54 5.93
N LEU A 81 -9.35 7.55 4.60
CA LEU A 81 -8.15 7.77 3.79
C LEU A 81 -7.99 9.23 3.36
N SER A 82 -8.84 10.15 3.81
CA SER A 82 -8.66 11.59 3.53
C SER A 82 -7.41 12.17 4.20
N ARG A 83 -6.89 11.50 5.23
CA ARG A 83 -5.70 11.89 5.99
C ARG A 83 -5.05 10.70 6.68
N HIS A 84 -3.80 10.87 7.10
CA HIS A 84 -3.16 9.93 8.01
C HIS A 84 -3.96 9.89 9.32
N PRO A 85 -4.21 8.71 9.93
CA PRO A 85 -5.10 8.58 11.09
C PRO A 85 -4.54 9.19 12.38
N GLU A 86 -3.22 9.37 12.45
CA GLU A 86 -2.48 9.97 13.59
C GLU A 86 -2.80 9.32 14.96
N ARG A 87 -3.30 8.08 14.95
CA ARG A 87 -3.69 7.35 16.15
C ARG A 87 -2.48 6.70 16.81
N VAL A 88 -2.10 7.20 17.99
CA VAL A 88 -1.07 6.59 18.83
C VAL A 88 -1.59 5.29 19.45
N ILE A 89 -0.83 4.21 19.31
CA ILE A 89 -1.13 2.89 19.84
C ILE A 89 0.04 2.44 20.72
N VAL A 90 -0.28 1.97 21.93
CA VAL A 90 0.70 1.43 22.89
C VAL A 90 0.62 -0.10 22.88
N LYS A 91 1.69 -0.75 22.44
CA LYS A 91 1.89 -2.21 22.56
C LYS A 91 3.31 -2.48 23.07
N ARG A 92 4.09 -3.31 22.36
CA ARG A 92 5.53 -3.47 22.63
C ARG A 92 6.29 -2.15 22.49
N TYR A 93 5.85 -1.30 21.57
CA TYR A 93 6.31 0.07 21.39
C TYR A 93 5.10 1.03 21.41
N THR A 94 5.35 2.31 21.61
CA THR A 94 4.36 3.37 21.42
C THR A 94 4.58 3.98 20.04
N SER A 95 3.61 3.82 19.14
CA SER A 95 3.74 4.28 17.76
C SER A 95 2.40 4.71 17.18
N ALA A 96 2.44 5.71 16.30
CA ALA A 96 1.31 6.13 15.47
C ALA A 96 1.50 5.72 14.01
N ALA A 97 2.33 4.72 13.74
CA ALA A 97 2.58 4.24 12.39
C ALA A 97 1.30 3.72 11.73
N ALA A 98 1.07 4.10 10.47
CA ALA A 98 -0.09 3.65 9.72
C ALA A 98 0.17 3.53 8.22
N GLY A 99 -0.73 2.82 7.54
CA GLY A 99 -0.69 2.58 6.11
C GLY A 99 0.23 1.43 5.71
N ALA A 100 0.30 1.18 4.41
CA ALA A 100 1.06 0.09 3.80
C ALA A 100 2.55 0.18 4.15
N TYR A 101 3.07 1.40 4.31
CA TYR A 101 4.48 1.66 4.59
C TYR A 101 4.74 2.14 6.01
N GLN A 102 3.75 2.01 6.90
CA GLN A 102 3.84 2.33 8.33
C GLN A 102 4.44 3.73 8.60
N PHE A 103 3.96 4.74 7.88
CA PHE A 103 4.42 6.12 8.04
C PHE A 103 4.13 6.63 9.46
N LEU A 104 5.09 7.35 10.04
CA LEU A 104 4.84 8.16 11.23
C LEU A 104 4.19 9.50 10.84
N PRO A 105 3.36 10.12 11.71
CA PRO A 105 2.67 11.38 11.40
C PRO A 105 3.60 12.49 10.89
N LYS A 106 4.77 12.65 11.54
CA LYS A 106 5.77 13.66 11.16
C LYS A 106 6.36 13.40 9.77
N THR A 107 6.70 12.14 9.48
CA THR A 107 7.25 11.73 8.19
C THR A 107 6.22 11.94 7.08
N TRP A 108 4.99 11.46 7.29
CA TRP A 108 3.88 11.66 6.36
C TRP A 108 3.66 13.15 6.06
N LYS A 109 3.51 13.98 7.10
CA LYS A 109 3.30 15.43 6.93
C LYS A 109 4.40 16.10 6.13
N GLY A 110 5.66 15.70 6.33
CA GLY A 110 6.80 16.21 5.55
C GLY A 110 6.69 15.86 4.08
N VAL A 111 6.56 14.56 3.77
CA VAL A 111 6.52 14.06 2.39
C VAL A 111 5.26 14.52 1.65
N ALA A 112 4.10 14.49 2.31
CA ALA A 112 2.84 14.98 1.74
C ALA A 112 2.94 16.46 1.36
N LYS A 113 3.63 17.28 2.16
CA LYS A 113 3.90 18.68 1.82
C LYS A 113 4.82 18.80 0.61
N GLU A 114 5.93 18.04 0.59
CA GLU A 114 6.93 18.06 -0.49
C GLU A 114 6.32 17.66 -1.85
N LEU A 115 5.40 16.69 -1.83
CA LEU A 115 4.74 16.15 -3.02
C LEU A 115 3.35 16.75 -3.29
N LYS A 116 2.86 17.67 -2.44
CA LYS A 116 1.50 18.24 -2.51
C LYS A 116 0.40 17.16 -2.50
N LEU A 117 0.57 16.11 -1.70
CA LEU A 117 -0.43 15.05 -1.53
C LEU A 117 -1.58 15.54 -0.66
N THR A 118 -2.80 15.29 -1.10
CA THR A 118 -4.02 15.80 -0.45
C THR A 118 -4.81 14.73 0.32
N SER A 119 -4.38 13.47 0.27
CA SER A 119 -5.02 12.37 0.98
C SER A 119 -4.01 11.26 1.31
N PHE A 120 -4.43 10.30 2.13
CA PHE A 120 -3.68 9.10 2.49
C PHE A 120 -4.11 7.86 1.68
N GLU A 121 -4.71 8.06 0.51
CA GLU A 121 -5.09 7.00 -0.43
C GLU A 121 -3.90 6.14 -0.88
N PRO A 122 -4.11 4.87 -1.32
CA PRO A 122 -3.06 3.95 -1.71
C PRO A 122 -1.99 4.56 -2.63
N ARG A 123 -2.42 5.23 -3.71
CA ARG A 123 -1.50 5.89 -4.65
C ARG A 123 -0.61 6.93 -3.98
N HIS A 124 -1.13 7.70 -3.02
CA HIS A 124 -0.35 8.75 -2.35
C HIS A 124 0.63 8.14 -1.35
N GLN A 125 0.27 7.02 -0.73
CA GLN A 125 1.20 6.24 0.10
C GLN A 125 2.35 5.68 -0.75
N ASP A 126 2.07 5.13 -1.93
CA ASP A 126 3.09 4.62 -2.87
C ASP A 126 4.07 5.72 -3.29
N GLN A 127 3.54 6.87 -3.72
CA GLN A 127 4.35 8.03 -4.11
C GLN A 127 5.20 8.56 -2.95
N ALA A 128 4.64 8.60 -1.74
CA ALA A 128 5.38 9.01 -0.56
C ALA A 128 6.52 8.03 -0.20
N ALA A 129 6.28 6.72 -0.33
CA ALA A 129 7.29 5.71 -0.06
C ALA A 129 8.43 5.79 -1.08
N LEU A 130 8.13 5.92 -2.38
CA LEU A 130 9.14 6.12 -3.42
C LEU A 130 9.93 7.42 -3.23
N HIS A 131 9.29 8.47 -2.73
CA HIS A 131 9.99 9.71 -2.38
C HIS A 131 11.01 9.52 -1.25
N LEU A 132 10.66 8.78 -0.20
CA LEU A 132 11.61 8.44 0.87
C LEU A 132 12.78 7.58 0.34
N VAL A 133 12.50 6.62 -0.54
CA VAL A 133 13.53 5.82 -1.22
C VAL A 133 14.48 6.71 -2.05
N GLU A 134 13.93 7.69 -2.77
CA GLU A 134 14.73 8.69 -3.50
C GLU A 134 15.59 9.54 -2.56
N ARG A 135 15.01 10.06 -1.46
CA ARG A 135 15.72 10.86 -0.45
C ARG A 135 16.88 10.11 0.19
N ARG A 136 16.78 8.78 0.31
CA ARG A 136 17.85 7.91 0.80
C ARG A 136 18.89 7.55 -0.27
N GLY A 137 18.74 8.03 -1.51
CA GLY A 137 19.66 7.76 -2.61
C GLY A 137 19.67 6.30 -3.03
N ALA A 138 18.56 5.59 -2.83
CA ALA A 138 18.42 4.16 -3.15
C ALA A 138 17.61 3.92 -4.44
N LEU A 139 16.77 4.86 -4.88
CA LEU A 139 15.84 4.64 -6.00
C LEU A 139 16.55 4.23 -7.30
N LYS A 140 17.54 5.03 -7.74
CA LYS A 140 18.31 4.73 -8.97
C LYS A 140 19.09 3.42 -8.90
N GLU A 141 19.56 3.05 -7.71
CA GLU A 141 20.27 1.78 -7.50
C GLU A 141 19.29 0.62 -7.63
N ILE A 142 18.12 0.72 -7.01
CA ILE A 142 17.08 -0.32 -7.06
C ILE A 142 16.55 -0.49 -8.49
N ASP A 143 16.31 0.61 -9.21
CA ASP A 143 15.87 0.57 -10.61
C ASP A 143 16.88 -0.19 -11.51
N ARG A 144 18.18 -0.17 -11.18
CA ARG A 144 19.25 -0.77 -12.01
C ARG A 144 19.70 -2.15 -11.54
N GLN A 145 19.76 -2.37 -10.23
CA GLN A 145 20.43 -3.49 -9.58
C GLN A 145 19.49 -4.31 -8.70
N GLY A 146 18.25 -3.85 -8.49
CA GLY A 146 17.31 -4.45 -7.55
C GLY A 146 17.66 -4.16 -6.09
N LEU A 147 17.03 -4.91 -5.17
CA LEU A 147 17.18 -4.69 -3.74
C LEU A 147 18.49 -5.31 -3.19
N THR A 148 19.59 -4.57 -3.30
CA THR A 148 20.91 -4.95 -2.78
C THR A 148 21.01 -4.75 -1.25
N LYS A 149 22.06 -5.30 -0.62
CA LYS A 149 22.35 -5.02 0.81
C LYS A 149 22.60 -3.53 1.07
N ASN A 150 23.27 -2.84 0.14
CA ASN A 150 23.51 -1.41 0.23
C ASN A 150 22.19 -0.62 0.17
N ALA A 151 21.31 -0.96 -0.78
CA ALA A 151 19.98 -0.38 -0.87
C ALA A 151 19.21 -0.61 0.44
N MET A 152 19.17 -1.83 0.97
CA MET A 152 18.51 -2.12 2.26
C MET A 152 19.09 -1.28 3.39
N ALA A 153 20.41 -1.17 3.48
CA ALA A 153 21.06 -0.37 4.52
C ALA A 153 20.75 1.13 4.41
N LYS A 154 20.62 1.67 3.19
CA LYS A 154 20.16 3.05 2.95
C LYS A 154 18.70 3.25 3.40
N LEU A 155 17.87 2.22 3.31
CA LEU A 155 16.45 2.27 3.68
C LEU A 155 16.20 2.01 5.18
N ALA A 156 17.13 1.36 5.89
CA ALA A 156 17.01 1.03 7.31
C ALA A 156 16.67 2.21 8.24
N PRO A 157 17.11 3.46 7.98
CA PRO A 157 16.69 4.61 8.77
C PRO A 157 15.25 5.08 8.47
N GLU A 158 14.59 4.62 7.41
CA GLU A 158 13.17 4.95 7.15
C GLU A 158 12.23 3.87 7.69
N TRP A 159 12.60 2.59 7.51
CA TRP A 159 11.78 1.44 7.91
C TRP A 159 12.51 0.60 8.95
N ALA A 160 11.94 0.52 10.15
CA ALA A 160 12.57 -0.15 11.27
C ALA A 160 12.71 -1.67 11.09
N SER A 161 11.94 -2.23 10.15
CA SER A 161 11.99 -3.63 9.73
C SER A 161 13.16 -3.95 8.78
N PHE A 162 13.85 -2.94 8.24
CA PHE A 162 14.98 -3.13 7.32
C PHE A 162 16.32 -3.29 8.07
N PRO A 163 17.18 -4.21 7.61
CA PRO A 163 18.50 -4.39 8.19
C PRO A 163 19.48 -3.31 7.73
N THR A 164 20.33 -2.85 8.64
CA THR A 164 21.57 -2.12 8.31
C THR A 164 22.56 -3.05 7.62
N TRP A 165 23.71 -2.50 7.14
CA TRP A 165 24.81 -3.27 6.56
C TRP A 165 25.23 -4.52 7.36
N THR A 166 25.16 -4.46 8.68
CA THR A 166 25.56 -5.55 9.58
C THR A 166 24.43 -6.57 9.85
N GLY A 167 23.25 -6.38 9.24
CA GLY A 167 22.07 -7.21 9.49
C GLY A 167 21.29 -6.82 10.74
N ARG A 168 21.67 -5.71 11.40
CA ARG A 168 21.06 -5.25 12.66
C ARG A 168 20.05 -4.12 12.42
N SER A 169 19.18 -3.91 13.40
CA SER A 169 18.22 -2.80 13.41
C SER A 169 18.89 -1.46 13.62
N ALA A 170 18.39 -0.43 12.93
CA ALA A 170 18.70 0.97 13.24
C ALA A 170 18.04 1.45 14.54
N TYR A 171 17.00 0.75 15.02
CA TYR A 171 16.13 1.20 16.11
C TYR A 171 16.03 0.21 17.29
N GLY A 172 16.85 -0.85 17.29
CA GLY A 172 16.76 -1.93 18.29
C GLY A 172 15.47 -2.76 18.20
N GLN A 173 14.74 -2.65 17.09
CA GLN A 173 13.52 -3.43 16.81
C GLN A 173 13.85 -4.68 15.98
N PRO A 174 12.99 -5.72 15.97
CA PRO A 174 13.19 -6.85 15.06
C PRO A 174 13.27 -6.41 13.59
N VAL A 175 14.22 -6.97 12.84
CA VAL A 175 14.38 -6.73 11.39
C VAL A 175 14.21 -8.03 10.62
N LYS A 176 13.82 -7.91 9.34
CA LYS A 176 13.93 -9.00 8.37
C LYS A 176 15.40 -9.20 7.97
N SER A 177 15.78 -10.43 7.67
CA SER A 177 17.14 -10.69 7.17
C SER A 177 17.32 -10.15 5.75
N HIS A 178 18.55 -9.80 5.37
CA HIS A 178 18.86 -9.40 3.99
C HIS A 178 18.42 -10.45 2.97
N GLN A 179 18.64 -11.73 3.27
CA GLN A 179 18.28 -12.83 2.37
C GLN A 179 16.77 -12.95 2.21
N GLU A 180 16.01 -12.80 3.29
CA GLU A 180 14.54 -12.87 3.26
C GLU A 180 13.96 -11.75 2.40
N LEU A 181 14.41 -10.50 2.60
CA LEU A 181 13.96 -9.36 1.80
C LEU A 181 14.35 -9.49 0.32
N ALA A 182 15.58 -9.91 0.03
CA ALA A 182 16.05 -10.11 -1.35
C ALA A 182 15.26 -11.23 -2.05
N SER A 183 14.94 -12.32 -1.34
CA SER A 183 14.18 -13.44 -1.88
C SER A 183 12.75 -13.05 -2.18
N PHE A 184 12.09 -12.33 -1.26
CA PHE A 184 10.74 -11.80 -1.48
C PHE A 184 10.71 -10.85 -2.68
N TYR A 185 11.62 -9.87 -2.71
CA TYR A 185 11.74 -8.90 -3.81
C TYR A 185 11.91 -9.59 -5.16
N SER A 186 12.86 -10.53 -5.25
CA SER A 186 13.18 -11.21 -6.52
C SER A 186 12.03 -12.10 -7.00
N SER A 187 11.32 -12.76 -6.08
CA SER A 187 10.14 -13.57 -6.41
C SER A 187 8.99 -12.70 -6.91
N ASN A 188 8.70 -11.60 -6.19
CA ASN A 188 7.64 -10.68 -6.55
C ASN A 188 7.93 -9.98 -7.90
N LEU A 189 9.17 -9.55 -8.13
CA LEU A 189 9.60 -8.95 -9.39
C LEU A 189 9.42 -9.90 -10.59
N ARG A 190 9.77 -11.18 -10.44
CA ARG A 190 9.52 -12.18 -11.49
C ARG A 190 8.04 -12.32 -11.80
N GLN A 191 7.19 -12.39 -10.78
CA GLN A 191 5.74 -12.48 -10.98
C GLN A 191 5.18 -11.26 -11.72
N LEU A 192 5.60 -10.06 -11.33
CA LEU A 192 5.19 -8.81 -11.98
C LEU A 192 5.63 -8.76 -13.44
N ARG A 193 6.87 -9.14 -13.74
CA ARG A 193 7.37 -9.19 -15.13
C ARG A 193 6.62 -10.21 -15.98
N ASN A 194 6.29 -11.37 -15.42
CA ASN A 194 5.51 -12.39 -16.12
C ASN A 194 4.08 -11.91 -16.44
N GLN A 195 3.49 -11.08 -15.59
CA GLN A 195 2.16 -10.49 -15.84
C GLN A 195 2.16 -9.41 -16.92
N LEU A 196 3.31 -8.79 -17.21
CA LEU A 196 3.45 -7.74 -18.24
C LEU A 196 3.89 -8.28 -19.60
N GLY A 197 4.49 -9.47 -19.61
CA GLY A 197 4.92 -10.16 -20.84
C GLY A 197 3.92 -11.20 -21.36
N ALA A 198 2.77 -11.35 -20.70
CA ALA A 198 1.63 -12.17 -21.13
C ALA A 198 0.54 -11.25 -21.71
#